data_AF-A0A4Q4DGW4-F1
#
_entry.id   AF-A0A4Q4DGW4-F1
#
_cell.length_a   1.000
_cell.length_b   1.000
_cell.length_c   1.000
_cell.angle_alpha   90.00
_cell.angle_beta   90.00
_cell.angle_gamma   90.00
#
_symmetry.space_group_name_H-M   'P 1'
#
loop_
_entity.id
_entity.type
_entity.pdbx_description
1 polymer ?
#
loop_
_entity_poly.entity_id
_entity_poly.type
_entity_poly.pdbx_seq_one_letter_code
_entity_poly.pdbx_strand_id
1 'polypeptide(L)' 'MVGMAVYDSRSELVAVIDAFYGAVVKLIRPAGFTWESRRVSVRPATEYEKNQLRALERHHRQQLARDEPT' A
#
# COMPACT_ATOMS: atom_id res chain seq x y z
N MET A 1 10.68 8.04 -3.03
CA MET A 1 10.61 7.97 -1.55
C MET A 1 9.15 7.96 -1.14
N VAL A 2 8.32 8.89 -1.63
CA VAL A 2 6.88 8.67 -1.88
C VAL A 2 6.71 7.79 -3.13
N GLY A 3 5.63 7.02 -3.21
CA GLY A 3 5.35 6.11 -4.33
C GLY A 3 6.09 4.75 -4.26
N MET A 4 6.89 4.53 -3.21
CA MET A 4 7.63 3.28 -3.03
C MET A 4 6.79 2.22 -2.31
N ALA A 5 6.82 0.99 -2.81
CA ALA A 5 6.25 -0.16 -2.12
C ALA A 5 7.09 -0.56 -0.91
N VAL A 6 6.45 -0.64 0.25
CA VAL A 6 7.05 -1.03 1.52
C VAL A 6 6.21 -2.08 2.23
N TYR A 7 6.88 -2.88 3.04
CA TYR A 7 6.25 -3.78 3.99
C TYR A 7 6.32 -3.16 5.38
N ASP A 8 5.17 -3.05 6.05
CA ASP A 8 5.06 -2.62 7.43
C ASP A 8 4.97 -3.83 8.35
N SER A 9 5.99 -4.02 9.19
CA SER A 9 6.06 -5.15 10.12
C SER A 9 5.08 -5.04 11.28
N ARG A 10 4.51 -3.85 11.55
CA ARG A 10 3.53 -3.68 12.62
C ARG A 10 2.13 -4.10 12.21
N SER A 11 1.77 -3.78 10.97
CA SER A 11 0.48 -4.17 10.40
C SER A 11 0.55 -5.49 9.63
N GLU A 12 1.76 -5.99 9.37
CA GLU A 12 2.03 -7.16 8.53
C GLU A 12 1.47 -7.01 7.11
N LEU A 13 1.49 -5.78 6.58
CA LEU A 13 0.88 -5.43 5.30
C LEU A 13 1.87 -4.75 4.36
N VAL A 14 1.64 -4.94 3.06
CA VAL A 14 2.30 -4.19 1.99
C VAL A 14 1.47 -2.98 1.57
N ALA A 15 2.12 -1.84 1.35
CA ALA A 15 1.53 -0.59 0.88
C ALA A 15 2.52 0.26 0.10
N VAL A 16 2.01 1.38 -0.44
CA VAL A 16 2.80 2.45 -1.03
C VAL A 16 2.95 3.57 -0.01
N ILE A 17 4.12 4.21 0.03
CA ILE A 17 4.33 5.43 0.82
C ILE A 17 3.58 6.59 0.17
N ASP A 18 2.65 7.20 0.90
CA ASP A 18 1.89 8.39 0.50
C ASP A 18 2.60 9.68 0.96
N ALA A 19 3.04 9.73 2.22
CA ALA A 19 3.71 10.89 2.79
C ALA A 19 4.62 10.54 3.98
N PHE A 20 5.46 11.48 4.39
CA PHE A 20 6.25 11.40 5.61
C PHE A 20 5.92 12.56 6.55
N TYR A 21 5.79 12.26 7.83
CA TYR A 21 5.61 13.23 8.91
C TYR A 21 6.68 12.96 9.97
N GLY A 22 7.90 13.45 9.72
CA GLY A 22 9.06 13.18 10.57
C GLY A 22 9.35 11.68 10.69
N ALA A 23 9.17 11.12 11.89
CA ALA A 23 9.39 9.70 12.18
C ALA A 23 8.21 8.80 11.79
N VAL A 24 7.09 9.39 11.36
CA VAL A 24 5.89 8.68 10.90
C VAL A 24 5.86 8.65 9.38
N VAL A 25 5.37 7.55 8.84
CA VAL A 25 5.11 7.37 7.41
C VAL A 25 3.63 7.07 7.23
N LYS A 26 3.00 7.78 6.29
CA LYS A 26 1.64 7.52 5.86
C LYS A 26 1.69 6.53 4.70
N LEU A 27 0.94 5.45 4.85
CA LEU A 27 0.88 4.33 3.93
C LEU A 27 -0.51 4.24 3.31
N ILE A 28 -0.54 3.91 2.01
CA ILE A 28 -1.77 3.68 1.26
C ILE A 28 -1.73 2.29 0.61
N ARG A 29 -2.80 1.53 0.82
CA ARG A 29 -3.07 0.30 0.08
C ARG A 29 -3.94 0.62 -1.14
N PRO A 30 -3.80 -0.13 -2.23
CA PRO A 30 -4.84 -0.21 -3.25
C PRO A 30 -6.22 -0.46 -2.60
N ALA A 31 -7.26 0.16 -3.15
CA ALA A 31 -8.62 0.26 -2.57
C ALA A 31 -8.80 1.29 -1.44
N GLY A 32 -7.85 2.22 -1.25
CA GLY A 32 -8.05 3.43 -0.43
C GLY A 32 -7.87 3.22 1.08
N PHE A 33 -7.52 2.02 1.53
CA PHE A 33 -7.16 1.79 2.93
C PHE A 33 -5.84 2.49 3.26
N THR A 34 -5.86 3.42 4.22
CA THR A 34 -4.70 4.19 4.64
C THR A 34 -4.43 4.03 6.12
N TRP A 35 -3.15 4.05 6.50
CA TRP A 35 -2.75 4.03 7.90
C TRP A 35 -1.40 4.71 8.09
N GLU A 36 -1.08 5.00 9.34
CA GLU A 36 0.20 5.56 9.75
C GLU A 36 1.05 4.52 10.48
N SER A 37 2.34 4.51 10.20
CA SER A 37 3.29 3.64 10.88
C SER A 37 4.59 4.38 11.20
N ARG A 38 5.41 3.78 12.07
CA ARG A 38 6.74 4.32 12.36
C ARG A 38 7.67 3.98 11.20
N ARG A 39 8.52 4.93 10.81
CA ARG A 39 9.49 4.73 9.73
C ARG A 39 10.45 3.56 9.99
N VAL A 40 10.73 3.25 11.26
CA VAL A 40 11.57 2.10 11.67
C VAL A 40 10.88 0.75 11.53
N SER A 41 9.54 0.73 11.42
CA SER A 41 8.73 -0.48 11.25
C SER A 41 8.49 -0.81 9.78
N VAL A 42 8.93 0.06 8.86
CA VAL A 42 8.79 -0.18 7.41
C VAL A 42 10.12 -0.53 6.78
N ARG A 43 10.08 -1.46 5.83
CA ARG A 43 11.22 -1.81 4.97
C ARG A 43 10.81 -1.82 3.50
N PRO A 44 11.75 -1.71 2.56
CA PRO A 44 11.47 -1.98 1.16
C PRO A 44 10.73 -3.31 0.98
N ALA A 45 9.68 -3.28 0.15
CA ALA A 45 8.95 -4.49 -0.19
C ALA A 45 9.83 -5.43 -1.04
N THR A 46 9.71 -6.72 -0.79
CA THR A 46 10.25 -7.78 -1.66
C THR A 46 9.48 -7.84 -2.97
N GLU A 47 10.03 -8.52 -3.99
CA GLU A 47 9.30 -8.73 -5.25
C GLU A 47 7.99 -9.50 -5.05
N TYR A 48 7.96 -10.44 -4.10
CA TYR A 48 6.75 -11.16 -3.75
C TYR A 48 5.66 -10.22 -3.18
N GLU A 49 6.02 -9.35 -2.24
CA GLU A 49 5.11 -8.35 -1.65
C GLU A 49 4.64 -7.33 -2.69
N LYS A 50 5.53 -6.89 -3.59
CA LYS A 50 5.14 -6.03 -4.73
C LYS A 50 4.11 -6.72 -5.64
N ASN A 51 4.27 -8.02 -5.88
CA ASN A 51 3.31 -8.78 -6.67
C ASN A 51 1.95 -8.92 -5.97
N GLN A 52 1.93 -9.09 -4.64
CA GLN A 52 0.68 -9.03 -3.86
C GLN A 52 0.00 -7.67 -4.01
N LEU A 53 0.77 -6.58 -3.91
CA LEU A 53 0.25 -5.22 -4.06
C LEU A 53 -0.38 -4.99 -5.44
N ARG A 54 0.28 -5.45 -6.52
CA ARG A 54 -0.25 -5.42 -7.89
C ARG A 54 -1.51 -6.26 -8.05
N ALA A 55 -1.58 -7.41 -7.39
CA ALA A 55 -2.76 -8.27 -7.42
C ALA A 55 -3.97 -7.58 -6.77
N LEU A 56 -3.76 -6.90 -5.63
CA LEU A 56 -4.79 -6.09 -4.96
C LEU A 56 -5.27 -4.94 -5.84
N GLU A 57 -4.35 -4.22 -6.48
CA GLU A 57 -4.69 -3.14 -7.41
C GLU A 57 -5.50 -3.63 -8.61
N ARG A 58 -5.12 -4.77 -9.20
CA ARG A 58 -5.88 -5.39 -10.28
C ARG A 58 -7.28 -5.80 -9.82
N HIS A 59 -7.39 -6.42 -8.65
CA HIS A 59 -8.67 -6.82 -8.08
C HIS A 59 -9.58 -5.61 -7.84
N HIS A 60 -9.04 -4.53 -7.25
CA HIS A 60 -9.81 -3.31 -7.01
C HIS A 60 -10.31 -2.68 -8.31
N ARG A 61 -9.47 -2.60 -9.35
CA ARG A 61 -9.88 -2.10 -10.68
C ARG A 61 -10.99 -2.94 -11.30
N GLN A 62 -10.94 -4.26 -11.15
CA GLN A 62 -12.00 -5.14 -11.63
C GLN A 62 -13.32 -4.94 -10.88
N GLN A 63 -13.26 -4.66 -9.57
CA GLN A 63 -14.46 -4.32 -8.79
C GLN A 63 -15.06 -3.00 -9.27
N LEU A 64 -14.25 -1.95 -9.41
CA LEU A 64 -14.73 -0.64 -9.90
C LEU A 64 -15.39 -0.74 -11.29
N ALA A 65 -14.78 -1.48 -12.21
CA ALA A 65 -15.34 -1.68 -13.56
C ALA A 65 -16.65 -2.49 -13.58
N ARG A 66 -16.89 -3.31 -12.55
CA ARG A 66 -18.14 -4.07 -12.40
C ARG A 66 -19.25 -3.20 -11.80
N ASP A 67 -18.89 -2.25 -10.96
CA ASP A 67 -19.83 -1.44 -10.19
C ASP A 67 -20.26 -0.15 -10.95
N GLU A 68 -19.70 0.12 -12.14
CA GLU A 68 -20.10 1.20 -13.05
C GLU A 68 -21.32 0.79 -13.90
N PRO A 69 -22.49 1.46 -13.78
CA PRO A 69 -23.66 1.11 -14.57
C PRO A 69 -23.49 1.63 -16.01
N THR A 70 -23.67 0.73 -16.97
CA THR A 70 -23.75 1.04 -18.42
C THR A 70 -24.83 2.07 -18.74
#